data_AF-A0A4Q3TFJ6-F1
#
_entry.id   AF-A0A4Q3TFJ6-F1
#
_cell.length_a   1.000
_cell.length_b   1.000
_cell.length_c   1.000
_cell.angle_alpha   90.00
_cell.angle_beta   90.00
_cell.angle_gamma   90.00
#
_symmetry.space_group_name_H-M   'P 1'
#
loop_
_entity.id
_entity.type
_entity.pdbx_description
1 polymer ?
#
loop_
_entity_poly.entity_id
_entity_poly.type
_entity_poly.pdbx_seq_one_letter_code
_entity_poly.pdbx_strand_id
1 'polypeptide(L)' 'MTHARISVSKTLRLMALTAALFAVGSAFADDYSDVNQLLRSGKFPEALAKADQYLSTKPRDPQMRFLKGVIQT' A
#
# COMPACT_ATOMS: atom_id res chain seq x y z
N MET A 1 -11.02 1.74 46.02
CA MET A 1 -11.60 1.65 44.67
C MET A 1 -11.03 0.41 43.99
N THR A 2 -11.78 -0.69 43.99
CA THR A 2 -11.29 -1.99 43.53
C THR A 2 -11.45 -2.06 42.02
N HIS A 3 -10.35 -2.02 41.26
CA HIS A 3 -10.38 -2.22 39.82
C HIS A 3 -10.80 -3.66 39.53
N ALA A 4 -12.04 -3.84 39.08
CA ALA A 4 -12.52 -5.11 38.56
C ALA A 4 -11.68 -5.47 37.33
N ARG A 5 -10.82 -6.49 37.46
CA ARG A 5 -10.10 -7.05 36.32
C ARG A 5 -11.10 -7.78 35.44
N ILE A 6 -11.56 -7.11 34.38
CA ILE A 6 -12.40 -7.70 33.35
C ILE A 6 -11.57 -8.76 32.63
N SER A 7 -11.89 -10.03 32.86
CA SER A 7 -11.25 -11.15 32.17
C SER A 7 -11.77 -11.21 30.74
N VAL A 8 -10.99 -10.68 29.80
CA VAL A 8 -11.31 -10.74 28.36
C VAL A 8 -11.13 -12.17 27.88
N SER A 9 -12.22 -12.81 27.45
CA SER A 9 -12.21 -14.19 26.96
C SER A 9 -11.27 -14.34 25.75
N LYS A 10 -10.63 -15.51 25.63
CA LYS A 10 -9.69 -15.82 24.55
C LYS A 10 -10.36 -15.67 23.16
N THR A 11 -11.65 -16.00 23.08
CA THR A 11 -12.47 -15.84 21.88
C THR A 11 -12.66 -14.38 21.49
N LEU A 12 -12.90 -13.50 22.47
CA LEU A 12 -13.02 -12.06 22.22
C LEU A 12 -11.69 -11.45 21.77
N ARG A 13 -10.55 -11.93 22.29
CA ARG A 13 -9.22 -11.53 21.83
C ARG A 13 -8.93 -11.99 20.40
N LEU A 14 -9.32 -13.22 20.04
CA LEU A 14 -9.17 -13.76 18.68
C LEU A 14 -10.02 -12.98 17.67
N MET A 15 -11.27 -12.65 18.02
CA MET A 15 -12.16 -11.81 17.22
C MET A 15 -11.60 -10.39 17.03
N ALA A 16 -11.02 -9.79 18.08
CA ALA A 16 -10.40 -8.47 17.97
C ALA A 16 -9.15 -8.50 17.06
N LEU A 17 -8.34 -9.57 17.13
CA LEU A 17 -7.16 -9.73 16.29
C LEU A 17 -7.53 -9.89 14.81
N THR A 18 -8.52 -10.73 14.50
CA THR A 18 -8.97 -10.89 13.11
C THR A 18 -9.55 -9.59 12.57
N ALA A 19 -10.40 -8.89 13.34
CA ALA A 19 -10.92 -7.58 12.94
C ALA A 19 -9.80 -6.55 12.69
N ALA A 20 -8.75 -6.52 13.51
CA ALA A 20 -7.61 -5.63 13.32
C ALA A 20 -6.80 -5.94 12.05
N LEU A 21 -6.65 -7.21 11.67
CA LEU A 21 -5.96 -7.62 10.44
C LEU A 21 -6.72 -7.19 9.18
N PHE A 22 -8.05 -7.21 9.20
CA PHE A 22 -8.88 -6.72 8.10
C PHE A 22 -9.05 -5.20 8.08
N ALA A 23 -8.66 -4.50 9.15
CA ALA A 23 -8.69 -3.04 9.23
C ALA A 23 -7.48 -2.35 8.59
N VAL A 24 -6.48 -3.12 8.11
CA VAL A 24 -5.40 -2.58 7.29
C VAL A 24 -5.98 -2.30 5.89
N GLY A 25 -6.59 -1.13 5.76
CA GLY A 25 -7.11 -0.62 4.50
C GLY A 25 -6.04 -0.65 3.42
N SER A 26 -6.48 -0.96 2.19
CA SER A 26 -5.71 -0.92 0.94
C SER A 26 -5.17 0.49 0.68
N ALA A 27 -4.12 0.86 1.39
CA ALA A 27 -3.54 2.19 1.26
C ALA A 27 -2.42 2.13 0.21
N PHE A 28 -2.61 2.88 -0.87
CA PHE A 28 -1.62 3.30 -1.86
C PHE A 28 -1.30 2.36 -3.04
N ALA A 29 -1.79 1.12 -3.12
CA ALA A 29 -1.51 0.28 -4.29
C ALA A 29 -2.25 0.75 -5.57
N ASP A 30 -3.47 1.29 -5.43
CA ASP A 30 -4.30 1.66 -6.59
C ASP A 30 -3.69 2.79 -7.42
N ASP A 31 -3.13 3.82 -6.77
CA ASP A 31 -2.48 4.96 -7.44
C ASP A 31 -1.26 4.55 -8.31
N TYR A 32 -0.66 3.39 -8.03
CA TYR A 32 0.52 2.89 -8.75
C TYR A 32 0.22 1.60 -9.53
N SER A 33 -1.01 1.11 -9.49
CA SER A 33 -1.41 -0.21 -10.00
C SER A 33 -1.08 -0.35 -11.49
N ASP A 34 -1.43 0.66 -12.28
CA ASP A 34 -1.15 0.71 -13.71
C ASP A 34 0.34 0.65 -14.02
N VAL A 35 1.17 1.42 -13.30
CA VAL A 35 2.63 1.42 -13.50
C VAL A 35 3.21 0.06 -13.12
N ASN A 36 2.77 -0.51 -11.99
CA ASN A 36 3.17 -1.85 -11.56
C ASN A 36 2.76 -2.94 -12.56
N GLN A 37 1.58 -2.83 -13.16
CA GLN A 37 1.12 -3.79 -14.17
C GLN A 37 1.97 -3.71 -15.44
N LEU A 38 2.27 -2.50 -15.91
CA LEU A 38 3.15 -2.28 -17.07
C LEU A 38 4.56 -2.82 -16.80
N LEU A 39 5.10 -2.55 -15.60
CA LEU A 39 6.40 -3.07 -15.15
C LEU A 39 6.42 -4.61 -15.17
N ARG A 40 5.42 -5.25 -14.57
CA ARG A 40 5.30 -6.73 -14.54
C ARG A 40 5.10 -7.33 -15.93
N SER A 41 4.54 -6.57 -16.87
CA SER A 41 4.32 -6.99 -18.26
C SER A 41 5.54 -6.72 -19.16
N GLY A 42 6.64 -6.18 -18.63
CA GLY A 42 7.84 -5.81 -19.40
C GLY A 42 7.65 -4.59 -20.31
N LYS A 43 6.55 -3.84 -20.14
CA LYS A 43 6.22 -2.63 -20.92
C LYS A 43 6.87 -1.40 -20.32
N PHE A 44 8.21 -1.39 -20.29
CA PHE A 44 8.99 -0.35 -19.63
C PHE A 44 8.80 1.06 -20.22
N PRO A 45 8.73 1.26 -21.56
CA PRO A 45 8.47 2.58 -22.13
C PRO A 45 7.13 3.19 -21.66
N GLU A 46 6.07 2.38 -21.64
CA GLU A 46 4.75 2.79 -21.20
C GLU A 46 4.70 3.02 -19.68
N ALA A 47 5.38 2.17 -18.90
CA ALA A 47 5.52 2.36 -17.46
C ALA A 47 6.22 3.68 -17.14
N LEU A 48 7.29 4.01 -17.87
CA LEU A 48 8.06 5.25 -17.69
C LEU A 48 7.19 6.48 -18.01
N ALA A 49 6.50 6.46 -19.15
CA ALA A 49 5.61 7.56 -19.54
C ALA A 49 4.52 7.81 -18.49
N LYS A 50 3.94 6.75 -17.93
CA LYS A 50 2.89 6.86 -16.91
C LYS A 50 3.44 7.32 -15.55
N ALA A 51 4.64 6.89 -15.18
CA ALA A 51 5.33 7.39 -13.99
C ALA A 51 5.66 8.89 -14.10
N ASP A 52 6.14 9.34 -15.26
CA ASP A 52 6.42 10.77 -15.51
C ASP A 52 5.14 11.62 -15.47
N GLN A 53 4.06 11.13 -16.06
CA GLN A 53 2.75 11.79 -15.98
C GLN A 53 2.29 11.94 -14.52
N TYR A 54 2.40 10.89 -13.72
CA TYR A 54 2.03 10.94 -12.30
C TYR A 54 2.88 11.96 -11.53
N LEU A 55 4.21 11.90 -11.71
CA LEU A 55 5.16 12.80 -11.04
C LEU A 55 5.01 14.26 -11.49
N SER A 56 4.43 14.55 -12.66
CA SER A 56 4.11 15.93 -13.04
C SER A 56 3.16 16.62 -12.06
N THR A 57 2.25 15.84 -11.45
CA THR A 57 1.28 16.33 -10.46
C THR A 57 1.76 16.17 -9.02
N LYS A 58 2.56 15.13 -8.75
CA LYS A 58 3.11 14.81 -7.42
C LYS A 58 4.63 14.59 -7.49
N PRO A 59 5.44 15.64 -7.75
CA PRO A 59 6.87 15.50 -8.09
C PRO A 59 7.76 14.95 -6.97
N ARG A 60 7.27 14.99 -5.73
CA ARG A 60 7.95 14.50 -4.53
C ARG A 60 7.39 13.17 -4.03
N ASP A 61 6.52 12.51 -4.78
CA ASP A 61 6.00 11.21 -4.39
C ASP A 61 7.14 10.17 -4.29
N PRO A 62 7.43 9.63 -3.10
CA PRO A 62 8.59 8.76 -2.90
C PRO A 62 8.41 7.41 -3.61
N GLN A 63 7.19 6.88 -3.65
CA GLN A 63 6.90 5.58 -4.21
C GLN A 63 7.04 5.61 -5.74
N MET A 64 6.41 6.56 -6.43
CA MET A 64 6.52 6.67 -7.88
C MET A 64 7.94 7.00 -8.34
N ARG A 65 8.73 7.76 -7.55
CA ARG A 65 10.16 7.96 -7.84
C ARG A 65 10.97 6.68 -7.71
N PHE A 66 10.66 5.85 -6.72
CA PHE A 66 11.26 4.51 -6.61
C PHE A 66 10.90 3.66 -7.83
N LEU A 67 9.61 3.60 -8.20
CA LEU A 67 9.16 2.85 -9.39
C LEU A 67 9.86 3.36 -10.66
N LYS A 68 9.96 4.68 -10.86
CA LYS A 68 10.70 5.26 -11.98
C LYS A 68 12.16 4.80 -12.00
N GLY A 69 12.83 4.76 -10.85
CA GLY A 69 14.18 4.23 -10.72
C GLY A 69 14.26 2.76 -11.15
N VAL A 70 13.33 1.91 -10.69
CA VAL A 70 13.25 0.49 -11.08
C VAL A 70 13.02 0.31 -12.58
N ILE A 71 12.22 1.17 -13.21
CA ILE A 71 11.97 1.14 -14.67
C ILE A 71 13.26 1.48 -15.46
N GLN A 72 14.18 2.25 -14.87
CA GLN A 72 15.40 2.74 -15.52
C GLN A 72 16.64 1.85 -15.29
N THR A 73 16.55 0.83 -14.44
CA THR A 73 17.61 -0.15 -14.16
C THR A 73 17.37 -1.45 -14.90
#